data_AF-C7Q9U2-F1
#
_entry.id   AF-C7Q9U2-F1
#
_cell.length_a   1.000
_cell.length_b   1.000
_cell.length_c   1.000
_cell.angle_alpha   90.00
_cell.angle_beta   90.00
_cell.angle_gamma   90.00
#
_symmetry.space_group_name_H-M   'P 1'
#
loop_
_entity.id
_entity.type
_entity.pdbx_description
1 polymer ?
#
loop_
_entity_poly.entity_id
_entity_poly.type
_entity_poly.pdbx_seq_one_letter_code
_entity_poly.pdbx_strand_id
1 'polypeptide(L)'
;MIVKRVITHGHVNQEWADIAFVLPAGGELHPHDRIAVLQHYGRVVIATVPEDDADEVRAIAHGSLVAAGRRHGDVDAATWHSLDPAERLALEGYWLNHSEEYRRTKDERPGMGAAWDHPDFLPPDPPGGVDLTAVAEMNHRLRGSVAIGLVMVSGPDDLAFSDDQKARVLAETQTGLSWLGWMWQLKRVRYIVDVYTPTITTPADPSAPDREKEAVWRNPAMKEMKQKEGKEGVGEFAESLRKKHSTDGAYVAFFMHYPALNFAYAEPGWPETVMQYSNGPWTPYGIDRVFAHETCHIFGAPDEYRESLCRCGGSHGYYHMPNDNCDNCDGPHEFCIMGRNWYDMCTWTPRHLGAPIWWVNGQDKIFSPVAVSEGVIYYQGTDSYIYRVKTDGKPAVRFDKEQTSATPCVVGKVIYYQGTNYRLYQVTTDGTSGGSIGEIKLMGSPVYSDGYLYYRGTDNYLYKLRIGDTEGERIANNKLLSPPAVGGGYIFYQGTNYYLYKVRIGETTGTRVGDGELLSSPFVSDGAVYFQGTNNGLYRIPFDGKVSQQLGECRTLATPFVAGGWVYHQGTDCLPWRVKTDGTGREILTGAPIRSSPVVADDVVYFEGNDLLHENHLYMINLT
;
A
#
# COMPACT_ATOMS: atom_id res chain seq x y z
N MET A 1 -0.60 5.99 25.23
CA MET A 1 0.27 5.53 24.14
C MET A 1 0.08 6.52 22.99
N ILE A 2 1.01 7.48 22.83
CA ILE A 2 1.09 8.21 21.54
C ILE A 2 1.24 7.11 20.50
N VAL A 3 0.51 7.16 19.40
CA VAL A 3 0.73 6.24 18.28
C VAL A 3 2.13 6.56 17.74
N LYS A 4 3.17 6.02 18.39
CA LYS A 4 4.54 6.01 17.91
C LYS A 4 4.54 5.08 16.72
N ARG A 5 4.52 5.66 15.53
CA ARG A 5 4.57 4.93 14.26
C ARG A 5 6.02 4.57 14.03
N VAL A 6 6.43 3.39 14.49
CA VAL A 6 7.77 2.86 14.23
C VAL A 6 7.76 2.23 12.84
N ILE A 7 8.55 2.78 11.92
CA ILE A 7 8.97 2.05 10.74
C ILE A 7 10.34 1.47 11.05
N THR A 8 10.49 0.15 10.95
CA THR A 8 11.81 -0.46 10.86
C THR A 8 12.32 -0.19 9.46
N HIS A 9 13.24 0.76 9.28
CA HIS A 9 14.12 0.75 8.10
C HIS A 9 15.43 0.13 8.58
N GLY A 10 15.99 -0.85 7.86
CA GLY A 10 17.26 -1.53 8.19
C GLY A 10 18.13 -0.84 9.25
N HIS A 11 18.14 -1.39 10.47
CA HIS A 11 18.89 -0.94 11.65
C HIS A 11 18.55 0.43 12.28
N VAL A 12 17.53 1.16 11.83
CA VAL A 12 17.03 2.39 12.48
C VAL A 12 15.50 2.38 12.55
N ASN A 13 14.96 2.29 13.76
CA ASN A 13 13.53 2.54 14.02
C ASN A 13 13.26 4.03 13.80
N GLN A 14 12.76 4.42 12.63
CA GLN A 14 12.40 5.82 12.37
C GLN A 14 10.96 6.05 12.84
N GLU A 15 10.82 6.79 13.94
CA GLU A 15 9.52 7.25 14.43
C GLU A 15 9.04 8.44 13.58
N TRP A 16 7.72 8.58 13.38
CA TRP A 16 7.11 9.72 12.67
C TRP A 16 6.15 10.49 13.58
N ALA A 17 6.13 11.82 13.43
CA ALA A 17 5.31 12.75 14.19
C ALA A 17 4.38 13.58 13.29
N ASP A 18 3.16 13.81 13.75
CA ASP A 18 2.23 14.76 13.12
C ASP A 18 2.49 16.18 13.66
N ILE A 19 2.69 17.13 12.76
CA ILE A 19 2.91 18.55 13.05
C ILE A 19 1.85 19.36 12.33
N ALA A 20 1.18 20.26 13.06
CA ALA A 20 0.29 21.23 12.47
C ALA A 20 1.02 22.51 12.07
N PHE A 21 0.68 23.03 10.90
CA PHE A 21 1.13 24.31 10.36
C PHE A 21 -0.06 25.21 10.09
N VAL A 22 0.09 26.50 10.33
CA VAL A 22 -0.83 27.54 9.88
C VAL A 22 -0.21 28.23 8.68
N LEU A 23 -0.90 28.12 7.54
CA LEU A 23 -0.50 28.75 6.28
C LEU A 23 -0.94 30.23 6.25
N PRO A 24 -0.25 31.09 5.48
CA PRO A 24 -0.78 32.40 5.16
C PRO A 24 -2.00 32.27 4.23
N ALA A 25 -2.82 33.31 4.11
CA ALA A 25 -3.97 33.29 3.20
C ALA A 25 -3.52 33.04 1.75
N GLY A 26 -4.04 31.97 1.13
CA GLY A 26 -3.65 31.53 -0.21
C GLY A 26 -2.27 30.87 -0.30
N GLY A 27 -1.64 30.58 0.84
CA GLY A 27 -0.39 29.82 0.90
C GLY A 27 -0.63 28.33 0.74
N GLU A 28 0.39 27.63 0.24
CA GLU A 28 0.46 26.17 0.21
C GLU A 28 1.73 25.70 0.91
N LEU A 29 1.66 24.54 1.56
CA LEU A 29 2.86 23.85 2.03
C LEU A 29 3.44 23.09 0.84
N HIS A 30 4.53 23.60 0.27
CA HIS A 30 5.14 22.97 -0.89
C HIS A 30 5.63 21.55 -0.55
N PRO A 31 5.50 20.59 -1.50
CA PRO A 31 6.04 19.26 -1.33
C PRO A 31 7.53 19.35 -0.98
N HIS A 32 7.89 18.80 0.17
CA HIS A 32 9.27 18.61 0.59
C HIS A 32 9.48 17.11 0.76
N ASP A 33 10.64 16.59 0.35
CA ASP A 33 10.92 15.14 0.38
C ASP A 33 10.73 14.52 1.78
N ARG A 34 10.83 15.36 2.82
CA ARG A 34 10.68 14.97 4.24
C ARG A 34 9.35 15.33 4.90
N ILE A 35 8.41 15.97 4.20
CA ILE A 35 7.12 16.40 4.75
C ILE A 35 5.98 15.73 3.97
N ALA A 36 5.19 14.91 4.65
CA ALA A 36 4.01 14.27 4.08
C ALA A 36 2.75 15.02 4.53
N VAL A 37 2.17 15.83 3.65
CA VAL A 37 0.91 16.51 3.97
C VAL A 37 -0.25 15.53 3.91
N LEU A 38 -0.93 15.36 5.04
CA LEU A 38 -2.04 14.41 5.15
C LEU A 38 -3.40 15.10 5.19
N GLN A 39 -3.53 16.23 5.90
CA GLN A 39 -4.84 16.81 6.18
C GLN A 39 -4.81 18.33 6.06
N HIS A 40 -5.88 18.88 5.48
CA HIS A 40 -6.12 20.32 5.37
C HIS A 40 -7.45 20.68 6.02
N TYR A 41 -7.43 21.75 6.81
CA TYR A 41 -8.58 22.38 7.46
C TYR A 41 -8.48 23.90 7.20
N GLY A 42 -8.79 24.31 5.97
CA GLY A 42 -8.48 25.68 5.52
C GLY A 42 -6.97 25.94 5.53
N ARG A 43 -6.52 26.97 6.27
CA ARG A 43 -5.09 27.26 6.44
C ARG A 43 -4.38 26.35 7.44
N VAL A 44 -5.09 25.53 8.20
CA VAL A 44 -4.46 24.60 9.13
C VAL A 44 -4.14 23.30 8.40
N VAL A 45 -2.87 22.92 8.39
CA VAL A 45 -2.38 21.73 7.70
C VAL A 45 -1.72 20.80 8.70
N ILE A 46 -2.14 19.55 8.72
CA ILE A 46 -1.46 18.49 9.48
C ILE A 46 -0.59 17.72 8.50
N ALA A 47 0.72 17.76 8.74
CA ALA A 47 1.70 17.02 7.97
C ALA A 47 2.54 16.15 8.90
N THR A 48 3.00 15.03 8.38
CA THR A 48 3.78 14.07 9.14
C THR A 48 5.22 14.09 8.66
N VAL A 49 6.13 14.06 9.63
CA VAL A 49 7.58 14.18 9.42
C VAL A 49 8.31 13.11 10.24
N PRO A 50 9.54 12.72 9.86
CA PRO A 50 10.36 11.90 10.74
C PRO A 50 10.57 12.62 12.07
N GLU A 51 10.47 11.91 13.20
CA GLU A 51 10.58 12.50 14.55
C GLU A 51 11.95 13.19 14.73
N ASP A 52 13.02 12.59 14.21
CA ASP A 52 14.38 13.16 14.24
C ASP A 52 14.48 14.48 13.46
N ASP A 53 13.61 14.68 12.46
CA ASP A 53 13.56 15.89 11.63
C ASP A 53 12.53 16.90 12.17
N ALA A 54 11.75 16.58 13.21
CA ALA A 54 10.63 17.41 13.66
C ALA A 54 11.08 18.82 14.09
N ASP A 55 12.22 18.92 14.77
CA ASP A 55 12.77 20.21 15.19
C ASP A 55 13.39 20.99 14.03
N GLU A 56 13.98 20.31 13.04
CA GLU A 56 14.48 20.93 11.81
C GLU A 56 13.32 21.50 10.97
N VAL A 57 12.25 20.73 10.78
CA VAL A 57 11.05 21.18 10.06
C VAL A 57 10.38 22.35 10.77
N ARG A 58 10.35 22.36 12.11
CA ARG A 58 9.89 23.52 12.89
C ARG A 58 10.77 24.76 12.64
N ALA A 59 12.08 24.60 12.43
CA ALA A 59 12.97 25.70 12.07
C ALA A 59 12.78 26.17 10.61
N ILE A 60 12.38 25.29 9.68
CA ILE A 60 11.99 25.69 8.31
C ILE A 60 10.77 26.62 8.33
N ALA A 61 9.92 26.53 9.36
CA ALA A 61 8.78 27.44 9.59
C ALA A 61 9.17 28.90 9.92
N HIS A 62 10.45 29.29 9.87
CA HIS A 62 10.84 30.71 9.97
C HIS A 62 10.49 31.58 8.73
N GLY A 63 9.85 31.00 7.69
CA GLY A 63 9.20 31.73 6.59
C GLY A 63 7.79 32.23 6.93
N SER A 64 6.90 32.38 5.93
CA SER A 64 5.51 32.83 6.11
C SER A 64 4.57 31.83 6.81
N LEU A 65 5.10 30.71 7.31
CA LEU A 65 4.38 29.57 7.89
C LEU A 65 4.52 29.61 9.42
N VAL A 66 3.48 29.25 10.17
CA VAL A 66 3.58 29.15 11.64
C VAL A 66 3.39 27.70 12.06
N ALA A 67 4.43 27.06 12.61
CA ALA A 67 4.26 25.75 13.24
C ALA A 67 3.42 25.92 14.52
N ALA A 68 2.32 25.18 14.63
CA ALA A 68 1.36 25.35 15.72
C ALA A 68 1.80 24.75 17.07
N GLY A 69 3.05 24.27 17.16
CA GLY A 69 3.62 23.62 18.33
C GLY A 69 2.81 22.41 18.80
N ARG A 70 2.73 22.17 20.11
CA ARG A 70 1.90 21.10 20.71
C ARG A 70 0.90 21.64 21.74
N ARG A 71 0.84 22.96 21.94
CA ARG A 71 0.01 23.65 22.95
C ARG A 71 -0.57 24.94 22.41
N HIS A 72 -1.72 25.36 22.95
CA HIS A 72 -2.45 26.57 22.56
C HIS A 72 -1.61 27.86 22.55
N GLY A 73 -0.57 27.95 23.40
CA GLY A 73 0.33 29.11 23.46
C GLY A 73 1.42 29.15 22.40
N ASP A 74 1.54 28.11 21.57
CA ASP A 74 2.61 28.01 20.56
C ASP A 74 2.25 28.77 19.27
N VAL A 75 0.98 29.14 19.08
CA VAL A 75 0.52 30.06 18.03
C VAL A 75 0.31 31.45 18.63
N ASP A 76 0.89 32.47 18.01
CA ASP A 76 0.73 33.85 18.50
C ASP A 76 -0.71 34.36 18.37
N ALA A 77 -1.08 35.33 19.21
CA ALA A 77 -2.44 35.84 19.28
C ALA A 77 -2.93 36.46 17.95
N ALA A 78 -2.05 37.07 17.15
CA ALA A 78 -2.45 37.67 15.89
C ALA A 78 -2.81 36.58 14.86
N THR A 79 -1.98 35.54 14.76
CA THR A 79 -2.26 34.36 13.94
C THR A 79 -3.56 33.69 14.38
N TRP A 80 -3.72 33.41 15.68
CA TRP A 80 -4.94 32.81 16.24
C TRP A 80 -6.21 33.60 15.91
N HIS A 81 -6.18 34.93 16.13
CA HIS A 81 -7.34 35.78 15.85
C HIS A 81 -7.61 35.95 14.35
N SER A 82 -6.62 35.70 13.49
CA SER A 82 -6.84 35.68 12.04
C SER A 82 -7.60 34.44 11.57
N LEU A 83 -7.56 33.33 12.32
CA LEU A 83 -8.21 32.06 11.97
C LEU A 83 -9.73 32.17 12.03
N ASP A 84 -10.41 31.53 11.10
CA ASP A 84 -11.85 31.35 11.16
C ASP A 84 -12.24 30.30 12.23
N PRO A 85 -13.52 30.18 12.61
CA PRO A 85 -13.94 29.25 13.66
C PRO A 85 -13.61 27.77 13.37
N ALA A 86 -13.66 27.34 12.12
CA ALA A 86 -13.36 25.95 11.72
C ALA A 86 -11.85 25.68 11.80
N GLU A 87 -11.03 26.62 11.33
CA GLU A 87 -9.57 26.58 11.43
C GLU A 87 -9.13 26.52 12.91
N ARG A 88 -9.72 27.35 13.78
CA ARG A 88 -9.43 27.31 15.23
C ARG A 88 -9.80 25.96 15.83
N LEU A 89 -10.98 25.43 15.50
CA LEU A 89 -11.44 24.15 16.03
C LEU A 89 -10.54 22.98 15.59
N ALA A 90 -10.01 23.03 14.36
CA ALA A 90 -9.04 22.05 13.89
C ALA A 90 -7.73 22.08 14.70
N LEU A 91 -7.25 23.28 15.07
CA LEU A 91 -6.08 23.42 15.96
C LEU A 91 -6.37 22.94 17.38
N GLU A 92 -7.56 23.22 17.92
CA GLU A 92 -7.95 22.71 19.24
C GLU A 92 -7.95 21.17 19.27
N GLY A 93 -8.50 20.52 18.24
CA GLY A 93 -8.42 19.07 18.09
C GLY A 93 -6.98 18.57 17.99
N TYR A 94 -6.13 19.27 17.26
CA TYR A 94 -4.71 18.93 17.13
C TYR A 94 -3.96 19.05 18.47
N TRP A 95 -4.16 20.13 19.24
CA TRP A 95 -3.54 20.29 20.55
C TRP A 95 -4.07 19.27 21.55
N LEU A 96 -5.36 18.94 21.48
CA LEU A 96 -5.95 17.89 22.29
C LEU A 96 -5.27 16.55 22.00
N ASN A 97 -5.05 16.17 20.74
CA ASN A 97 -4.30 14.96 20.35
C ASN A 97 -2.89 14.88 20.99
N HIS A 98 -2.27 16.03 21.29
CA HIS A 98 -0.94 16.13 21.88
C HIS A 98 -0.93 16.29 23.41
N SER A 99 -2.10 16.34 24.03
CA SER A 99 -2.27 16.51 25.47
C SER A 99 -1.98 15.22 26.26
N GLU A 100 -1.70 15.36 27.56
CA GLU A 100 -1.67 14.23 28.50
C GLU A 100 -3.02 13.56 28.65
N GLU A 101 -4.08 14.35 28.61
CA GLU A 101 -5.46 13.88 28.71
C GLU A 101 -5.78 12.91 27.59
N TYR A 102 -5.50 13.28 26.33
CA TYR A 102 -5.78 12.42 25.18
C TYR A 102 -4.99 11.12 25.28
N ARG A 103 -3.69 11.18 25.60
CA ARG A 103 -2.86 9.99 25.80
C ARG A 103 -3.44 9.05 26.85
N ARG A 104 -3.88 9.59 27.99
CA ARG A 104 -4.51 8.84 29.07
C ARG A 104 -5.81 8.19 28.61
N THR A 105 -6.68 8.93 27.92
CA THR A 105 -7.93 8.37 27.38
C THR A 105 -7.69 7.25 26.37
N LYS A 106 -6.59 7.30 25.60
CA LYS A 106 -6.20 6.22 24.67
C LYS A 106 -5.61 5.00 25.35
N ASP A 107 -5.00 5.16 26.51
CA ASP A 107 -4.52 4.05 27.33
C ASP A 107 -5.66 3.36 28.10
N GLU A 108 -6.68 4.12 28.47
CA GLU A 108 -7.82 3.64 29.25
C GLU A 108 -9.04 3.23 28.38
N ARG A 109 -9.00 3.46 27.05
CA ARG A 109 -10.15 3.18 26.19
C ARG A 109 -10.57 1.71 26.24
N PRO A 110 -11.88 1.42 26.21
CA PRO A 110 -12.35 0.05 26.30
C PRO A 110 -12.17 -0.71 24.98
N GLY A 111 -12.11 -2.04 25.09
CA GLY A 111 -12.25 -2.94 23.94
C GLY A 111 -11.09 -2.93 22.94
N MET A 112 -9.90 -2.50 23.35
CA MET A 112 -8.72 -2.50 22.47
C MET A 112 -8.39 -3.92 21.97
N GLY A 113 -8.46 -4.13 20.65
CA GLY A 113 -8.23 -5.43 20.00
C GLY A 113 -9.43 -6.39 20.02
N ALA A 114 -10.53 -6.02 20.68
CA ALA A 114 -11.76 -6.80 20.67
C ALA A 114 -12.35 -6.87 19.25
N ALA A 115 -13.05 -7.96 18.94
CA ALA A 115 -13.90 -8.01 17.76
C ALA A 115 -15.01 -6.95 17.88
N TRP A 116 -15.49 -6.44 16.75
CA TRP A 116 -16.58 -5.46 16.76
C TRP A 116 -17.87 -6.01 17.37
N ASP A 117 -18.08 -7.32 17.26
CA ASP A 117 -19.18 -8.08 17.85
C ASP A 117 -18.80 -8.81 19.15
N HIS A 118 -17.82 -8.30 19.89
CA HIS A 118 -17.53 -8.82 21.22
C HIS A 118 -18.74 -8.64 22.16
N PRO A 119 -19.12 -9.61 23.01
CA PRO A 119 -20.36 -9.56 23.81
C PRO A 119 -20.54 -8.35 24.74
N ASP A 120 -19.42 -7.74 25.16
CA ASP A 120 -19.42 -6.53 26.01
C ASP A 120 -19.60 -5.22 25.20
N PHE A 121 -19.65 -5.31 23.88
CA PHE A 121 -19.71 -4.19 22.96
C PHE A 121 -20.87 -4.33 21.97
N LEU A 122 -21.19 -3.21 21.31
CA LEU A 122 -22.15 -3.17 20.21
C LEU A 122 -21.36 -2.92 18.92
N PRO A 123 -21.62 -3.67 17.84
CA PRO A 123 -20.97 -3.43 16.55
C PRO A 123 -21.21 -2.01 16.03
N PRO A 124 -20.21 -1.38 15.38
CA PRO A 124 -20.35 -0.10 14.69
C PRO A 124 -21.58 -0.03 13.81
N ASP A 125 -21.81 -1.03 12.96
CA ASP A 125 -22.91 -1.06 12.01
C ASP A 125 -24.17 -1.79 12.51
N PRO A 126 -25.34 -1.48 11.92
CA PRO A 126 -26.57 -2.21 12.21
C PRO A 126 -26.45 -3.71 11.90
N PRO A 127 -27.28 -4.57 12.54
CA PRO A 127 -27.28 -6.01 12.27
C PRO A 127 -27.47 -6.33 10.78
N GLY A 128 -26.61 -7.20 10.25
CA GLY A 128 -26.57 -7.52 8.82
C GLY A 128 -25.58 -6.68 7.99
N GLY A 129 -24.84 -5.79 8.64
CA GLY A 129 -23.72 -5.04 8.06
C GLY A 129 -24.14 -3.97 7.05
N VAL A 130 -23.15 -3.42 6.35
CA VAL A 130 -23.36 -2.41 5.30
C VAL A 130 -23.63 -3.05 3.94
N ASP A 131 -24.68 -2.59 3.24
CA ASP A 131 -24.92 -2.96 1.84
C ASP A 131 -23.99 -2.17 0.90
N LEU A 132 -23.02 -2.87 0.32
CA LEU A 132 -22.01 -2.30 -0.58
C LEU A 132 -22.29 -2.57 -2.05
N THR A 133 -23.52 -2.98 -2.41
CA THR A 133 -23.89 -3.24 -3.81
C THR A 133 -23.82 -1.99 -4.69
N ALA A 134 -23.91 -0.81 -4.09
CA ALA A 134 -23.67 0.47 -4.73
C ALA A 134 -22.69 1.30 -3.88
N VAL A 135 -21.54 1.64 -4.45
CA VAL A 135 -20.64 2.67 -3.93
C VAL A 135 -20.81 3.90 -4.80
N ALA A 136 -20.87 5.09 -4.20
CA ALA A 136 -20.98 6.33 -4.96
C ALA A 136 -19.83 6.44 -5.97
N GLU A 137 -20.12 6.89 -7.20
CA GLU A 137 -19.11 6.85 -8.27
C GLU A 137 -17.84 7.66 -7.96
N MET A 138 -17.94 8.67 -7.10
CA MET A 138 -16.77 9.44 -6.68
C MET A 138 -15.84 8.68 -5.70
N ASN A 139 -16.28 7.58 -5.09
CA ASN A 139 -15.58 6.89 -4.01
C ASN A 139 -15.21 5.43 -4.35
N HIS A 140 -15.01 5.10 -5.63
CA HIS A 140 -14.60 3.73 -6.02
C HIS A 140 -13.21 3.31 -5.52
N ARG A 141 -12.36 4.26 -5.10
CA ARG A 141 -10.97 4.01 -4.70
C ARG A 141 -10.50 5.04 -3.69
N LEU A 142 -9.87 4.61 -2.59
CA LEU A 142 -9.26 5.49 -1.60
C LEU A 142 -7.89 5.98 -2.11
N ARG A 143 -8.02 6.95 -3.01
CA ARG A 143 -7.08 7.68 -3.85
C ARG A 143 -6.54 9.04 -3.44
N GLY A 144 -5.26 9.34 -3.67
CA GLY A 144 -4.82 10.71 -4.01
C GLY A 144 -5.29 11.77 -3.02
N SER A 145 -6.38 12.48 -3.32
CA SER A 145 -7.06 13.33 -2.34
C SER A 145 -8.55 13.08 -2.19
N VAL A 146 -9.07 13.25 -0.97
CA VAL A 146 -10.49 13.07 -0.62
C VAL A 146 -10.99 14.30 0.14
N ALA A 147 -12.10 14.88 -0.29
CA ALA A 147 -12.76 15.97 0.44
C ALA A 147 -13.76 15.40 1.47
N ILE A 148 -13.78 15.96 2.68
CA ILE A 148 -14.70 15.53 3.75
C ILE A 148 -15.48 16.75 4.24
N GLY A 149 -16.81 16.68 4.18
CA GLY A 149 -17.67 17.60 4.93
C GLY A 149 -17.89 17.05 6.33
N LEU A 150 -17.14 17.52 7.33
CA LEU A 150 -17.27 17.07 8.71
C LEU A 150 -18.33 17.93 9.43
N VAL A 151 -19.52 17.37 9.65
CA VAL A 151 -20.70 18.10 10.12
C VAL A 151 -21.09 17.67 11.53
N MET A 152 -20.92 18.56 12.51
CA MET A 152 -21.33 18.35 13.91
C MET A 152 -22.69 19.01 14.15
N VAL A 153 -23.76 18.23 14.13
CA VAL A 153 -25.14 18.71 14.24
C VAL A 153 -25.47 18.99 15.70
N SER A 154 -25.64 20.27 16.05
CA SER A 154 -26.03 20.69 17.40
C SER A 154 -27.53 20.89 17.47
N GLY A 155 -28.19 20.15 18.37
CA GLY A 155 -29.61 20.26 18.65
C GLY A 155 -29.93 21.14 19.87
N PRO A 156 -31.20 21.19 20.29
CA PRO A 156 -31.60 21.81 21.56
C PRO A 156 -31.13 21.00 22.77
N ASP A 157 -31.03 21.67 23.92
CA ASP A 157 -30.80 21.06 25.24
C ASP A 157 -29.60 20.10 25.30
N ASP A 158 -29.81 18.82 25.63
CA ASP A 158 -28.79 17.79 25.75
C ASP A 158 -28.23 17.30 24.41
N LEU A 159 -28.83 17.73 23.30
CA LEU A 159 -28.38 17.44 21.94
C LEU A 159 -27.35 18.46 21.42
N ALA A 160 -27.06 19.51 22.21
CA ALA A 160 -26.09 20.53 21.86
C ALA A 160 -24.65 20.03 22.05
N PHE A 161 -23.77 20.30 21.07
CA PHE A 161 -22.34 20.06 21.25
C PHE A 161 -21.69 21.16 22.09
N SER A 162 -20.95 20.78 23.13
CA SER A 162 -19.98 21.68 23.75
C SER A 162 -18.75 21.87 22.88
N ASP A 163 -17.97 22.92 23.12
CA ASP A 163 -16.74 23.16 22.37
C ASP A 163 -15.69 22.05 22.61
N ASP A 164 -15.62 21.51 23.83
CA ASP A 164 -14.75 20.37 24.16
C ASP A 164 -15.14 19.11 23.37
N GLN A 165 -16.45 18.85 23.21
CA GLN A 165 -16.92 17.72 22.42
C GLN A 165 -16.59 17.91 20.94
N LYS A 166 -16.72 19.12 20.39
CA LYS A 166 -16.31 19.42 19.01
C LYS A 166 -14.80 19.22 18.82
N ALA A 167 -13.98 19.72 19.75
CA ALA A 167 -12.53 19.52 19.72
C ALA A 167 -12.17 18.04 19.81
N ARG A 168 -12.90 17.25 20.61
CA ARG A 168 -12.75 15.79 20.67
C ARG A 168 -13.06 15.11 19.34
N VAL A 169 -14.19 15.45 18.69
CA VAL A 169 -14.52 14.90 17.36
C VAL A 169 -13.40 15.19 16.36
N LEU A 170 -12.88 16.42 16.34
CA LEU A 170 -11.74 16.76 15.48
C LEU A 170 -10.48 15.98 15.83
N ALA A 171 -10.13 15.86 17.11
CA ALA A 171 -8.97 15.12 17.57
C ALA A 171 -9.02 13.63 17.13
N GLU A 172 -10.17 13.00 17.34
CA GLU A 172 -10.41 11.59 17.00
C GLU A 172 -10.41 11.34 15.49
N THR A 173 -11.13 12.17 14.72
CA THR A 173 -11.15 12.06 13.25
C THR A 173 -9.79 12.33 12.62
N GLN A 174 -9.06 13.34 13.11
CA GLN A 174 -7.67 13.58 12.70
C GLN A 174 -6.80 12.34 12.91
N THR A 175 -6.93 11.65 14.05
CA THR A 175 -6.14 10.45 14.34
C THR A 175 -6.49 9.29 13.39
N GLY A 176 -7.78 9.04 13.15
CA GLY A 176 -8.26 8.03 12.21
C GLY A 176 -7.81 8.29 10.76
N LEU A 177 -7.98 9.53 10.28
CA LEU A 177 -7.56 9.96 8.95
C LEU A 177 -6.05 9.93 8.80
N SER A 178 -5.29 10.36 9.81
CA SER A 178 -3.83 10.24 9.79
C SER A 178 -3.41 8.79 9.64
N TRP A 179 -4.10 7.83 10.27
CA TRP A 179 -3.77 6.40 10.11
C TRP A 179 -4.08 5.89 8.69
N LEU A 180 -5.28 6.15 8.16
CA LEU A 180 -5.66 5.73 6.81
C LEU A 180 -4.79 6.37 5.72
N GLY A 181 -4.53 7.68 5.82
CA GLY A 181 -3.72 8.42 4.85
C GLY A 181 -2.26 7.97 4.79
N TRP A 182 -1.76 7.37 5.88
CA TRP A 182 -0.39 6.85 5.98
C TRP A 182 -0.21 5.43 5.51
N MET A 183 -1.27 4.70 5.24
CA MET A 183 -1.13 3.33 4.76
C MET A 183 -0.31 3.31 3.49
N TRP A 184 0.91 2.78 3.57
CA TRP A 184 1.88 2.74 2.47
C TRP A 184 1.31 2.05 1.23
N GLN A 185 0.29 1.22 1.45
CA GLN A 185 -0.48 0.50 0.45
C GLN A 185 -1.28 1.42 -0.48
N LEU A 186 -1.71 2.60 -0.01
CA LEU A 186 -2.61 3.52 -0.73
C LEU A 186 -1.94 4.64 -1.53
N LYS A 187 -0.59 4.74 -1.57
CA LYS A 187 0.15 5.92 -2.08
C LYS A 187 -0.43 7.23 -1.48
N ARG A 188 -0.09 7.53 -0.22
CA ARG A 188 -0.41 8.75 0.57
C ARG A 188 -1.72 9.44 0.16
N VAL A 189 -2.83 9.11 0.83
CA VAL A 189 -4.09 9.83 0.66
C VAL A 189 -4.08 11.11 1.49
N ARG A 190 -4.44 12.22 0.85
CA ARG A 190 -4.60 13.53 1.49
C ARG A 190 -6.08 13.84 1.68
N TYR A 191 -6.45 14.25 2.89
CA TYR A 191 -7.80 14.67 3.24
C TYR A 191 -7.90 16.20 3.24
N ILE A 192 -8.97 16.72 2.65
CA ILE A 192 -9.33 18.13 2.72
C ILE A 192 -10.66 18.22 3.44
N VAL A 193 -10.66 18.73 4.67
CA VAL A 193 -11.77 18.64 5.59
C VAL A 193 -12.36 20.03 5.82
N ASP A 194 -13.59 20.22 5.35
CA ASP A 194 -14.39 21.40 5.65
C ASP A 194 -15.28 21.09 6.86
N VAL A 195 -15.14 21.87 7.94
CA VAL A 195 -15.84 21.64 9.21
C VAL A 195 -17.08 22.51 9.30
N TYR A 196 -18.20 21.90 9.67
CA TYR A 196 -19.50 22.56 9.82
C TYR A 196 -20.12 22.24 11.18
N THR A 197 -20.75 23.23 11.81
CA THR A 197 -21.43 23.08 13.11
C THR A 197 -22.85 23.66 13.05
N PRO A 198 -23.76 23.13 12.19
CA PRO A 198 -25.11 23.64 12.10
C PRO A 198 -25.84 23.50 13.44
N THR A 199 -26.60 24.52 13.82
CA THR A 199 -27.46 24.49 15.00
C THR A 199 -28.91 24.43 14.55
N ILE A 200 -29.63 23.41 15.01
CA ILE A 200 -31.03 23.18 14.66
C ILE A 200 -31.91 23.22 15.90
N THR A 201 -33.16 23.63 15.73
CA THR A 201 -34.14 23.69 16.82
C THR A 201 -35.05 22.47 16.87
N THR A 202 -34.86 21.50 15.96
CA THR A 202 -35.69 20.30 15.87
C THR A 202 -35.41 19.38 17.06
N PRO A 203 -36.40 19.03 17.88
CA PRO A 203 -36.20 18.08 18.98
C PRO A 203 -35.92 16.68 18.43
N ALA A 204 -35.28 15.83 19.24
CA ALA A 204 -35.16 14.41 18.90
C ALA A 204 -36.54 13.74 18.85
N ASP A 205 -36.69 12.75 17.96
CA ASP A 205 -37.82 11.84 17.95
C ASP A 205 -37.33 10.39 18.08
N PRO A 206 -37.16 9.88 19.31
CA PRO A 206 -36.74 8.50 19.55
C PRO A 206 -37.78 7.47 19.08
N SER A 207 -39.03 7.88 18.86
CA SER A 207 -40.14 7.02 18.44
C SER A 207 -40.24 6.84 16.93
N ALA A 208 -39.52 7.67 16.16
CA ALA A 208 -39.44 7.54 14.71
C ALA A 208 -38.92 6.14 14.32
N PRO A 209 -39.42 5.56 13.22
CA PRO A 209 -38.87 4.33 12.66
C PRO A 209 -37.36 4.44 12.45
N ASP A 210 -36.59 3.36 12.65
CA ASP A 210 -35.12 3.44 12.67
C ASP A 210 -34.51 4.08 11.41
N ARG A 211 -35.06 3.77 10.23
CA ARG A 211 -34.63 4.36 8.94
C ARG A 211 -35.07 5.80 8.72
N GLU A 212 -35.98 6.32 9.54
CA GLU A 212 -36.48 7.70 9.47
C GLU A 212 -35.82 8.62 10.50
N LYS A 213 -35.22 8.06 11.57
CA LYS A 213 -34.53 8.82 12.64
C LYS A 213 -33.49 9.80 12.09
N GLU A 214 -32.72 9.38 11.09
CA GLU A 214 -31.72 10.23 10.45
C GLU A 214 -32.34 11.48 9.80
N ALA A 215 -33.48 11.34 9.13
CA ALA A 215 -34.13 12.45 8.44
C ALA A 215 -34.59 13.56 9.41
N VAL A 216 -34.89 13.21 10.67
CA VAL A 216 -35.33 14.15 11.72
C VAL A 216 -34.29 15.24 11.96
N TRP A 217 -32.99 14.89 11.96
CA TRP A 217 -31.91 15.85 12.22
C TRP A 217 -31.10 16.21 10.97
N ARG A 218 -30.89 15.27 10.03
CA ARG A 218 -30.10 15.48 8.81
C ARG A 218 -30.74 16.54 7.92
N ASN A 219 -32.06 16.46 7.67
CA ASN A 219 -32.72 17.40 6.76
C ASN A 219 -32.67 18.84 7.29
N PRO A 220 -33.04 19.12 8.56
CA PRO A 220 -32.86 20.46 9.13
C PRO A 220 -31.40 20.93 9.14
N ALA A 221 -30.43 20.04 9.42
CA ALA A 221 -29.01 20.39 9.42
C ALA A 221 -28.53 20.78 8.03
N MET A 222 -28.89 20.00 6.99
CA MET A 222 -28.59 20.30 5.59
C MET A 222 -29.21 21.64 5.18
N LYS A 223 -30.46 21.89 5.56
CA LYS A 223 -31.13 23.17 5.31
C LYS A 223 -30.42 24.36 5.99
N GLU A 224 -29.99 24.21 7.24
CA GLU A 224 -29.23 25.23 7.97
C GLU A 224 -27.89 25.55 7.27
N MET A 225 -27.23 24.52 6.73
CA MET A 225 -26.03 24.68 5.89
C MET A 225 -26.32 25.17 4.47
N LYS A 226 -27.59 25.51 4.16
CA LYS A 226 -28.07 25.94 2.83
C LYS A 226 -27.83 24.91 1.73
N GLN A 227 -27.84 23.64 2.10
CA GLN A 227 -27.78 22.50 1.19
C GLN A 227 -29.19 21.96 0.93
N LYS A 228 -29.33 21.20 -0.15
CA LYS A 228 -30.57 20.44 -0.43
C LYS A 228 -30.78 19.41 0.68
N GLU A 229 -32.03 19.23 1.09
CA GLU A 229 -32.40 18.24 2.11
C GLU A 229 -32.40 16.80 1.55
N GLY A 230 -32.34 15.79 2.42
CA GLY A 230 -32.36 14.37 2.05
C GLY A 230 -31.01 13.82 1.57
N LYS A 231 -30.94 12.49 1.40
CA LYS A 231 -29.71 11.78 1.00
C LYS A 231 -29.17 12.23 -0.36
N GLU A 232 -30.05 12.51 -1.31
CA GLU A 232 -29.67 13.16 -2.58
C GLU A 232 -28.93 14.47 -2.37
N GLY A 233 -29.41 15.31 -1.44
CA GLY A 233 -28.76 16.56 -1.11
C GLY A 233 -27.39 16.37 -0.45
N VAL A 234 -27.20 15.30 0.33
CA VAL A 234 -25.88 14.93 0.87
C VAL A 234 -24.94 14.52 -0.25
N GLY A 235 -25.41 13.73 -1.22
CA GLY A 235 -24.65 13.36 -2.41
C GLY A 235 -24.25 14.57 -3.26
N GLU A 236 -25.18 15.50 -3.51
CA GLU A 236 -24.90 16.76 -4.21
C GLU A 236 -23.88 17.63 -3.44
N PHE A 237 -23.99 17.67 -2.11
CA PHE A 237 -23.06 18.40 -1.28
C PHE A 237 -21.65 17.79 -1.30
N ALA A 238 -21.50 16.47 -1.17
CA ALA A 238 -20.23 15.77 -1.31
C ALA A 238 -19.57 16.06 -2.67
N GLU A 239 -20.33 15.96 -3.75
CA GLU A 239 -19.84 16.26 -5.10
C GLU A 239 -19.44 17.74 -5.26
N SER A 240 -20.13 18.65 -4.56
CA SER A 240 -19.75 20.07 -4.54
C SER A 240 -18.41 20.29 -3.83
N LEU A 241 -18.13 19.57 -2.74
CA LEU A 241 -16.85 19.61 -2.03
C LEU A 241 -15.74 19.04 -2.92
N ARG A 242 -16.00 17.92 -3.59
CA ARG A 242 -15.07 17.31 -4.55
C ARG A 242 -14.65 18.30 -5.63
N LYS A 243 -15.61 19.00 -6.23
CA LYS A 243 -15.35 20.03 -7.25
C LYS A 243 -14.64 21.25 -6.69
N LYS A 244 -15.06 21.74 -5.52
CA LYS A 244 -14.46 22.89 -4.83
C LYS A 244 -12.97 22.68 -4.60
N HIS A 245 -12.59 21.48 -4.18
CA HIS A 245 -11.21 21.15 -3.77
C HIS A 245 -10.42 20.38 -4.83
N SER A 246 -11.04 20.07 -5.98
CA SER A 246 -10.45 19.28 -7.06
C SER A 246 -9.89 17.92 -6.58
N THR A 247 -10.65 17.22 -5.74
CA THR A 247 -10.25 15.93 -5.18
C THR A 247 -10.71 14.73 -6.00
N ASP A 248 -10.07 13.58 -5.77
CA ASP A 248 -10.43 12.31 -6.42
C ASP A 248 -11.77 11.78 -5.91
N GLY A 249 -12.03 11.89 -4.60
CA GLY A 249 -13.28 11.49 -3.96
C GLY A 249 -13.81 12.51 -2.96
N ALA A 250 -15.01 12.28 -2.46
CA ALA A 250 -15.60 13.07 -1.39
C ALA A 250 -16.73 12.36 -0.64
N TYR A 251 -16.91 12.69 0.63
CA TYR A 251 -18.05 12.25 1.43
C TYR A 251 -18.37 13.22 2.56
N VAL A 252 -19.54 13.05 3.18
CA VAL A 252 -19.99 13.83 4.34
C VAL A 252 -20.01 12.94 5.57
N ALA A 253 -19.43 13.41 6.66
CA ALA A 253 -19.38 12.72 7.93
C ALA A 253 -20.18 13.49 8.97
N PHE A 254 -21.29 12.93 9.42
CA PHE A 254 -22.15 13.54 10.43
C PHE A 254 -21.81 13.03 11.83
N PHE A 255 -21.65 13.97 12.76
CA PHE A 255 -21.57 13.72 14.19
C PHE A 255 -22.77 14.34 14.89
N MET A 256 -23.43 13.59 15.76
CA MET A 256 -24.65 14.06 16.43
C MET A 256 -24.87 13.43 17.82
N HIS A 257 -25.80 13.99 18.59
CA HIS A 257 -26.33 13.38 19.84
C HIS A 257 -27.75 12.83 19.69
N TYR A 258 -28.30 12.87 18.47
CA TYR A 258 -29.65 12.43 18.15
C TYR A 258 -29.79 10.90 18.12
N PRO A 259 -31.00 10.35 18.24
CA PRO A 259 -31.27 8.97 17.87
C PRO A 259 -30.93 8.71 16.39
N ALA A 260 -30.38 7.54 16.09
CA ALA A 260 -30.20 7.02 14.73
C ALA A 260 -30.47 5.52 14.67
N LEU A 261 -30.31 4.95 13.47
CA LEU A 261 -30.44 3.52 13.20
C LEU A 261 -29.47 2.70 14.06
N ASN A 262 -28.20 3.10 14.08
CA ASN A 262 -27.17 2.60 14.98
C ASN A 262 -26.26 3.75 15.44
N PHE A 263 -25.32 3.50 16.35
CA PHE A 263 -24.44 4.57 16.85
C PHE A 263 -23.39 4.99 15.83
N ALA A 264 -23.04 4.14 14.86
CA ALA A 264 -22.24 4.47 13.70
C ALA A 264 -22.78 3.72 12.47
N TYR A 265 -22.56 4.25 11.26
CA TYR A 265 -22.73 3.50 10.01
C TYR A 265 -22.30 4.35 8.83
N ALA A 266 -21.85 3.69 7.76
CA ALA A 266 -21.80 4.25 6.41
C ALA A 266 -23.11 3.94 5.68
N GLU A 267 -23.70 4.94 5.03
CA GLU A 267 -24.98 4.77 4.38
C GLU A 267 -24.83 4.06 3.00
N PRO A 268 -25.47 2.90 2.79
CA PRO A 268 -25.43 2.17 1.52
C PRO A 268 -25.76 3.03 0.29
N GLY A 269 -24.87 3.06 -0.71
CA GLY A 269 -25.09 3.82 -1.94
C GLY A 269 -24.90 5.33 -1.84
N TRP A 270 -24.62 5.87 -0.65
CA TRP A 270 -24.48 7.30 -0.43
C TRP A 270 -23.10 7.65 0.12
N PRO A 271 -22.53 8.82 -0.24
CA PRO A 271 -21.23 9.25 0.26
C PRO A 271 -21.39 9.88 1.66
N GLU A 272 -21.93 9.12 2.61
CA GLU A 272 -22.34 9.59 3.94
C GLU A 272 -21.93 8.60 5.03
N THR A 273 -21.26 9.09 6.07
CA THR A 273 -21.10 8.37 7.34
C THR A 273 -21.84 9.12 8.46
N VAL A 274 -22.44 8.37 9.36
CA VAL A 274 -23.18 8.90 10.51
C VAL A 274 -22.58 8.32 11.79
N MET A 275 -22.33 9.17 12.79
CA MET A 275 -21.83 8.75 14.09
C MET A 275 -22.49 9.54 15.22
N GLN A 276 -22.92 8.83 16.26
CA GLN A 276 -23.24 9.43 17.54
C GLN A 276 -21.95 9.78 18.28
N TYR A 277 -21.89 10.96 18.90
CA TYR A 277 -20.72 11.37 19.71
C TYR A 277 -20.42 10.37 20.83
N SER A 278 -21.45 9.80 21.45
CA SER A 278 -21.30 8.81 22.50
C SER A 278 -20.48 7.59 22.07
N ASN A 279 -20.52 7.25 20.77
CA ASN A 279 -19.86 6.11 20.16
C ASN A 279 -20.16 4.79 20.90
N GLY A 280 -21.40 4.68 21.40
CA GLY A 280 -21.90 3.54 22.14
C GLY A 280 -20.95 3.08 23.27
N PRO A 281 -20.74 1.77 23.44
CA PRO A 281 -19.86 1.23 24.49
C PRO A 281 -18.36 1.45 24.22
N TRP A 282 -17.99 1.91 23.02
CA TRP A 282 -16.61 2.24 22.67
C TRP A 282 -16.18 3.61 23.19
N THR A 283 -17.15 4.44 23.61
CA THR A 283 -16.98 5.80 24.14
C THR A 283 -16.39 6.78 23.11
N PRO A 284 -16.47 8.11 23.36
CA PRO A 284 -15.86 9.10 22.47
C PRO A 284 -14.35 8.90 22.23
N TYR A 285 -13.66 8.17 23.13
CA TYR A 285 -12.22 7.89 23.04
C TYR A 285 -11.86 6.79 22.02
N GLY A 286 -12.86 6.12 21.44
CA GLY A 286 -12.72 5.13 20.37
C GLY A 286 -13.21 5.62 19.00
N ILE A 287 -13.59 6.90 18.86
CA ILE A 287 -14.11 7.44 17.59
C ILE A 287 -13.05 7.31 16.49
N ASP A 288 -11.77 7.49 16.80
CA ASP A 288 -10.66 7.37 15.84
C ASP A 288 -10.67 6.09 15.01
N ARG A 289 -11.06 4.96 15.59
CA ARG A 289 -11.08 3.66 14.92
C ARG A 289 -12.42 3.37 14.26
N VAL A 290 -13.53 3.68 14.93
CA VAL A 290 -14.86 3.53 14.33
C VAL A 290 -14.99 4.42 13.10
N PHE A 291 -14.56 5.68 13.19
CA PHE A 291 -14.56 6.59 12.04
C PHE A 291 -13.70 6.08 10.87
N ALA A 292 -12.55 5.47 11.16
CA ALA A 292 -11.71 4.87 10.12
C ALA A 292 -12.36 3.62 9.50
N HIS A 293 -13.04 2.79 10.31
CA HIS A 293 -13.85 1.66 9.85
C HIS A 293 -14.99 2.12 8.92
N GLU A 294 -15.80 3.10 9.35
CA GLU A 294 -16.88 3.65 8.51
C GLU A 294 -16.35 4.29 7.22
N THR A 295 -15.19 4.94 7.30
CA THR A 295 -14.54 5.48 6.10
C THR A 295 -14.17 4.36 5.13
N CYS A 296 -13.80 3.16 5.59
CA CYS A 296 -13.49 2.05 4.70
C CYS A 296 -14.73 1.56 3.92
N HIS A 297 -15.92 1.58 4.54
CA HIS A 297 -17.17 1.26 3.86
C HIS A 297 -17.51 2.25 2.73
N ILE A 298 -17.21 3.54 2.90
CA ILE A 298 -17.37 4.55 1.83
C ILE A 298 -16.59 4.16 0.56
N PHE A 299 -15.49 3.43 0.71
CA PHE A 299 -14.66 2.94 -0.40
C PHE A 299 -14.85 1.44 -0.69
N GLY A 300 -15.95 0.85 -0.22
CA GLY A 300 -16.40 -0.49 -0.63
C GLY A 300 -15.73 -1.65 0.09
N ALA A 301 -15.07 -1.43 1.24
CA ALA A 301 -14.61 -2.51 2.10
C ALA A 301 -15.79 -3.08 2.92
N PRO A 302 -16.04 -4.40 2.90
CA PRO A 302 -17.10 -5.05 3.69
C PRO A 302 -16.68 -5.29 5.14
N ASP A 303 -17.67 -5.50 6.00
CA ASP A 303 -17.45 -6.00 7.36
C ASP A 303 -16.84 -7.40 7.38
N GLU A 304 -16.04 -7.68 8.40
CA GLU A 304 -15.34 -8.96 8.57
C GLU A 304 -15.73 -9.69 9.87
N TYR A 305 -16.58 -9.12 10.72
CA TYR A 305 -17.03 -9.75 11.98
C TYR A 305 -18.35 -10.53 11.81
N ARG A 306 -18.63 -11.50 12.68
CA ARG A 306 -19.69 -12.50 12.49
C ARG A 306 -21.10 -11.90 12.48
N GLU A 307 -21.40 -11.00 13.40
CA GLU A 307 -22.74 -10.38 13.50
C GLU A 307 -23.12 -9.49 12.30
N SER A 308 -22.14 -9.05 11.50
CA SER A 308 -22.40 -8.36 10.23
C SER A 308 -23.03 -9.27 9.16
N LEU A 309 -23.08 -10.60 9.39
CA LEU A 309 -23.44 -11.59 8.38
C LEU A 309 -22.55 -11.55 7.13
N CYS A 310 -21.28 -11.16 7.31
CA CYS A 310 -20.25 -11.24 6.28
C CYS A 310 -20.22 -12.64 5.66
N ARG A 311 -19.77 -12.73 4.40
CA ARG A 311 -19.74 -13.98 3.63
C ARG A 311 -18.40 -14.16 2.93
N CYS A 312 -17.96 -15.41 2.85
CA CYS A 312 -16.81 -15.79 2.05
C CYS A 312 -17.08 -15.56 0.56
N GLY A 313 -16.03 -15.26 -0.20
CA GLY A 313 -16.17 -14.91 -1.60
C GLY A 313 -16.77 -13.52 -1.78
N GLY A 314 -17.65 -13.38 -2.77
CA GLY A 314 -18.18 -12.08 -3.16
C GLY A 314 -17.21 -11.28 -4.03
N SER A 315 -17.57 -10.03 -4.29
CA SER A 315 -16.81 -9.09 -5.12
C SER A 315 -16.96 -7.70 -4.53
N HIS A 316 -15.93 -7.25 -3.83
CA HIS A 316 -15.97 -6.02 -3.04
C HIS A 316 -14.87 -5.05 -3.45
N GLY A 317 -15.16 -3.76 -3.29
CA GLY A 317 -14.24 -2.65 -3.52
C GLY A 317 -13.66 -2.56 -4.95
N TYR A 318 -12.58 -1.79 -5.08
CA TYR A 318 -11.98 -1.40 -6.36
C TYR A 318 -11.51 -2.58 -7.22
N TYR A 319 -10.82 -3.56 -6.61
CA TYR A 319 -10.29 -4.71 -7.34
C TYR A 319 -11.24 -5.92 -7.36
N HIS A 320 -12.49 -5.77 -6.93
CA HIS A 320 -13.49 -6.85 -6.92
C HIS A 320 -13.01 -8.11 -6.18
N MET A 321 -12.38 -7.90 -5.02
CA MET A 321 -11.80 -8.98 -4.23
C MET A 321 -12.85 -9.61 -3.31
N PRO A 322 -12.72 -10.91 -3.01
CA PRO A 322 -13.61 -11.55 -2.04
C PRO A 322 -13.33 -11.04 -0.62
N ASN A 323 -14.25 -11.36 0.30
CA ASN A 323 -14.14 -11.10 1.72
C ASN A 323 -13.82 -12.39 2.50
N ASP A 324 -12.64 -12.95 2.26
CA ASP A 324 -12.25 -14.24 2.86
C ASP A 324 -11.59 -14.07 4.25
N ASN A 325 -11.47 -12.85 4.79
CA ASN A 325 -11.17 -12.61 6.21
C ASN A 325 -12.42 -12.48 7.09
N CYS A 326 -13.60 -12.71 6.50
CA CYS A 326 -14.84 -12.74 7.24
C CYS A 326 -14.85 -13.86 8.30
N ASP A 327 -15.20 -13.53 9.55
CA ASP A 327 -15.30 -14.44 10.71
C ASP A 327 -16.31 -15.60 10.54
N ASN A 328 -17.10 -15.60 9.46
CA ASN A 328 -17.97 -16.71 9.05
C ASN A 328 -17.29 -17.70 8.10
N CYS A 329 -16.03 -17.47 7.74
CA CYS A 329 -15.23 -18.34 6.88
C CYS A 329 -14.44 -19.37 7.68
N ASP A 330 -14.15 -20.49 7.02
CA ASP A 330 -13.25 -21.50 7.58
C ASP A 330 -11.79 -21.04 7.43
N GLY A 331 -11.01 -21.15 8.49
CA GLY A 331 -9.56 -20.91 8.45
C GLY A 331 -9.06 -19.88 9.47
N PRO A 332 -7.77 -19.52 9.39
CA PRO A 332 -7.22 -18.44 10.19
C PRO A 332 -7.72 -17.08 9.71
N HIS A 333 -7.94 -16.16 10.66
CA HIS A 333 -8.37 -14.79 10.40
C HIS A 333 -7.27 -13.83 10.85
N GLU A 334 -6.98 -12.83 10.02
CA GLU A 334 -6.03 -11.77 10.28
C GLU A 334 -6.70 -10.63 11.07
N PHE A 335 -5.92 -9.93 11.90
CA PHE A 335 -6.40 -8.73 12.56
C PHE A 335 -6.63 -7.65 11.50
N CYS A 336 -7.83 -7.08 11.50
CA CYS A 336 -8.22 -6.09 10.53
C CYS A 336 -9.20 -5.10 11.15
N ILE A 337 -9.10 -3.83 10.80
CA ILE A 337 -10.04 -2.80 11.23
C ILE A 337 -11.47 -3.10 10.77
N MET A 338 -11.68 -3.92 9.74
CA MET A 338 -13.02 -4.32 9.29
C MET A 338 -13.66 -5.42 10.15
N GLY A 339 -12.89 -6.07 11.04
CA GLY A 339 -13.40 -7.10 11.96
C GLY A 339 -13.20 -6.78 13.44
N ARG A 340 -12.27 -5.87 13.77
CA ARG A 340 -11.83 -5.63 15.15
C ARG A 340 -11.52 -4.17 15.42
N ASN A 341 -11.66 -3.78 16.69
CA ASN A 341 -11.23 -2.49 17.23
C ASN A 341 -9.71 -2.38 17.34
N TRP A 342 -9.03 -2.40 16.20
CA TRP A 342 -7.58 -2.43 16.09
C TRP A 342 -7.09 -1.70 14.84
N TYR A 343 -5.89 -1.14 14.91
CA TYR A 343 -5.25 -0.45 13.79
C TYR A 343 -4.39 -1.42 12.98
N ASP A 344 -5.05 -2.27 12.19
CA ASP A 344 -4.38 -3.20 11.28
C ASP A 344 -5.26 -3.47 10.06
N MET A 345 -4.65 -4.03 9.01
CA MET A 345 -5.31 -4.38 7.76
C MET A 345 -4.98 -5.82 7.41
N CYS A 346 -6.00 -6.62 7.13
CA CYS A 346 -5.79 -7.95 6.56
C CYS A 346 -5.33 -7.86 5.09
N THR A 347 -5.03 -9.01 4.51
CA THR A 347 -4.67 -9.17 3.09
C THR A 347 -5.73 -8.61 2.11
N TRP A 348 -6.99 -8.48 2.53
CA TRP A 348 -8.14 -8.18 1.66
C TRP A 348 -8.54 -6.70 1.67
N THR A 349 -8.70 -6.10 2.84
CA THR A 349 -9.23 -4.73 2.99
C THR A 349 -8.46 -3.69 2.16
N PRO A 350 -7.11 -3.67 2.12
CA PRO A 350 -6.37 -2.74 1.26
C PRO A 350 -6.75 -2.87 -0.23
N ARG A 351 -7.04 -4.10 -0.68
CA ARG A 351 -7.46 -4.36 -2.06
C ARG A 351 -8.89 -3.88 -2.30
N HIS A 352 -9.78 -4.00 -1.31
CA HIS A 352 -11.10 -3.39 -1.41
C HIS A 352 -10.99 -1.87 -1.54
N LEU A 353 -10.13 -1.24 -0.73
CA LEU A 353 -9.87 0.21 -0.79
C LEU A 353 -9.11 0.67 -2.06
N GLY A 354 -8.57 -0.27 -2.84
CA GLY A 354 -7.85 0.01 -4.08
C GLY A 354 -6.41 0.48 -3.89
N ALA A 355 -5.77 0.06 -2.80
CA ALA A 355 -4.33 0.19 -2.58
C ALA A 355 -3.54 -0.24 -3.81
N PRO A 356 -2.65 0.56 -4.43
CA PRO A 356 -1.76 0.09 -5.48
C PRO A 356 -0.72 -0.93 -5.01
N ILE A 357 -0.46 -1.08 -3.71
CA ILE A 357 0.55 -2.01 -3.18
C ILE A 357 -0.08 -2.97 -2.17
N TRP A 358 0.12 -4.27 -2.34
CA TRP A 358 -0.33 -5.28 -1.38
C TRP A 358 0.53 -6.54 -1.45
N TRP A 359 0.50 -7.37 -0.40
CA TRP A 359 1.15 -8.68 -0.41
C TRP A 359 0.18 -9.74 -0.92
N VAL A 360 0.71 -10.71 -1.66
CA VAL A 360 -0.12 -11.69 -2.38
C VAL A 360 -0.05 -13.09 -1.81
N ASN A 361 0.96 -13.41 -1.01
CA ASN A 361 1.22 -14.78 -0.54
C ASN A 361 0.72 -15.07 0.88
N GLY A 362 -0.19 -14.25 1.43
CA GLY A 362 -0.73 -14.45 2.77
C GLY A 362 0.39 -14.54 3.82
N GLN A 363 0.37 -15.58 4.65
CA GLN A 363 1.36 -15.81 5.73
C GLN A 363 2.66 -16.48 5.25
N ASP A 364 2.74 -16.94 4.00
CA ASP A 364 3.95 -17.56 3.46
C ASP A 364 5.04 -16.52 3.22
N LYS A 365 6.31 -16.95 3.21
CA LYS A 365 7.47 -16.09 2.99
C LYS A 365 8.23 -16.48 1.73
N ILE A 366 8.81 -15.49 1.05
CA ILE A 366 9.57 -15.64 -0.20
C ILE A 366 11.07 -15.41 0.05
N PHE A 367 11.92 -16.07 -0.74
CA PHE A 367 13.38 -15.96 -0.68
C PHE A 367 14.03 -15.95 -2.09
N SER A 368 13.34 -15.37 -3.07
CA SER A 368 13.83 -15.29 -4.46
C SER A 368 13.08 -14.22 -5.26
N PRO A 369 13.63 -13.71 -6.36
CA PRO A 369 12.82 -13.13 -7.44
C PRO A 369 11.74 -14.11 -7.92
N VAL A 370 10.66 -13.59 -8.52
CA VAL A 370 9.54 -14.40 -9.00
C VAL A 370 9.64 -14.76 -10.48
N ALA A 371 8.92 -15.80 -10.89
CA ALA A 371 8.56 -16.04 -12.28
C ALA A 371 7.05 -15.89 -12.46
N VAL A 372 6.62 -15.12 -13.46
CA VAL A 372 5.19 -14.87 -13.73
C VAL A 372 4.84 -15.44 -15.10
N SER A 373 3.77 -16.22 -15.17
CA SER A 373 3.25 -16.79 -16.42
C SER A 373 1.74 -16.92 -16.32
N GLU A 374 1.01 -16.38 -17.29
CA GLU A 374 -0.46 -16.47 -17.39
C GLU A 374 -1.16 -16.06 -16.08
N GLY A 375 -0.69 -14.98 -15.42
CA GLY A 375 -1.24 -14.48 -14.16
C GLY A 375 -0.95 -15.36 -12.92
N VAL A 376 -0.09 -16.38 -13.05
CA VAL A 376 0.38 -17.20 -11.92
C VAL A 376 1.83 -16.85 -11.60
N ILE A 377 2.09 -16.67 -10.31
CA ILE A 377 3.39 -16.28 -9.78
C ILE A 377 4.02 -17.49 -9.10
N TYR A 378 5.27 -17.79 -9.46
CA TYR A 378 6.05 -18.90 -8.92
C TYR A 378 7.31 -18.38 -8.23
N TYR A 379 7.60 -18.90 -7.05
CA TYR A 379 8.72 -18.43 -6.26
C TYR A 379 9.27 -19.50 -5.31
N GLN A 380 10.49 -19.31 -4.84
CA GLN A 380 11.08 -20.08 -3.76
C GLN A 380 10.62 -19.52 -2.42
N GLY A 381 10.01 -20.36 -1.58
CA GLY A 381 9.70 -20.04 -0.20
C GLY A 381 10.94 -20.08 0.70
N THR A 382 10.87 -19.51 1.90
CA THR A 382 11.96 -19.58 2.89
C THR A 382 12.27 -21.01 3.35
N ASP A 383 11.33 -21.94 3.18
CA ASP A 383 11.50 -23.37 3.43
C ASP A 383 12.14 -24.12 2.24
N SER A 384 12.59 -23.37 1.22
CA SER A 384 13.21 -23.83 -0.02
C SER A 384 12.28 -24.59 -0.97
N TYR A 385 10.96 -24.65 -0.74
CA TYR A 385 10.04 -25.24 -1.72
C TYR A 385 9.59 -24.22 -2.77
N ILE A 386 9.07 -24.72 -3.90
CA ILE A 386 8.40 -23.88 -4.89
C ILE A 386 6.97 -23.65 -4.42
N TYR A 387 6.54 -22.40 -4.47
CA TYR A 387 5.16 -22.00 -4.29
C TYR A 387 4.60 -21.46 -5.59
N ARG A 388 3.29 -21.60 -5.74
CA ARG A 388 2.51 -20.85 -6.73
C ARG A 388 1.44 -20.02 -6.04
N VAL A 389 1.20 -18.83 -6.55
CA VAL A 389 0.13 -17.96 -6.05
C VAL A 389 -0.46 -17.14 -7.19
N LYS A 390 -1.71 -16.73 -7.04
CA LYS A 390 -2.39 -15.80 -7.94
C LYS A 390 -2.66 -14.49 -7.21
N THR A 391 -3.06 -13.47 -7.95
CA THR A 391 -3.50 -12.20 -7.36
C THR A 391 -4.95 -12.24 -6.88
N ASP A 392 -5.63 -13.38 -6.99
CA ASP A 392 -7.02 -13.59 -6.55
C ASP A 392 -7.19 -13.61 -5.02
N GLY A 393 -6.08 -13.51 -4.29
CA GLY A 393 -6.03 -13.42 -2.82
C GLY A 393 -6.06 -14.76 -2.11
N LYS A 394 -6.22 -15.87 -2.84
CA LYS A 394 -6.13 -17.19 -2.22
C LYS A 394 -4.71 -17.45 -1.71
N PRO A 395 -4.56 -18.25 -0.63
CA PRO A 395 -3.25 -18.61 -0.11
C PRO A 395 -2.36 -19.24 -1.17
N ALA A 396 -1.05 -19.05 -1.03
CA ALA A 396 -0.09 -19.70 -1.90
C ALA A 396 -0.14 -21.22 -1.71
N VAL A 397 0.12 -21.96 -2.78
CA VAL A 397 0.14 -23.42 -2.79
C VAL A 397 1.58 -23.88 -2.92
N ARG A 398 2.08 -24.55 -1.88
CA ARG A 398 3.40 -25.20 -1.88
C ARG A 398 3.39 -26.45 -2.76
N PHE A 399 4.48 -26.68 -3.49
CA PHE A 399 4.74 -27.94 -4.20
C PHE A 399 5.48 -28.91 -3.27
N ASP A 400 4.97 -30.13 -3.10
CA ASP A 400 5.58 -31.14 -2.22
C ASP A 400 6.74 -31.92 -2.86
N LYS A 401 7.29 -31.42 -3.98
CA LYS A 401 8.43 -32.02 -4.68
C LYS A 401 9.75 -31.45 -4.17
N GLU A 402 10.77 -31.54 -4.99
CA GLU A 402 12.15 -31.24 -4.63
C GLU A 402 12.35 -29.74 -4.41
N GLN A 403 13.08 -29.40 -3.34
CA GLN A 403 13.41 -28.03 -2.96
C GLN A 403 14.29 -27.34 -4.02
N THR A 404 14.19 -26.02 -4.09
CA THR A 404 14.97 -25.16 -4.99
C THR A 404 15.85 -24.17 -4.22
N SER A 405 16.90 -23.69 -4.89
CA SER A 405 17.77 -22.60 -4.42
C SER A 405 18.03 -21.54 -5.49
N ALA A 406 17.11 -21.43 -6.46
CA ALA A 406 17.21 -20.50 -7.58
C ALA A 406 15.82 -20.03 -8.02
N THR A 407 15.77 -18.89 -8.70
CA THR A 407 14.53 -18.42 -9.34
C THR A 407 14.04 -19.43 -10.38
N PRO A 408 12.77 -19.86 -10.33
CA PRO A 408 12.20 -20.79 -11.32
C PRO A 408 12.13 -20.19 -12.74
N CYS A 409 12.17 -21.03 -13.76
CA CYS A 409 11.96 -20.65 -15.17
C CYS A 409 10.71 -21.35 -15.72
N VAL A 410 9.68 -20.60 -16.07
CA VAL A 410 8.40 -21.15 -16.53
C VAL A 410 8.33 -21.12 -18.05
N VAL A 411 8.02 -22.27 -18.66
CA VAL A 411 7.88 -22.45 -20.11
C VAL A 411 6.60 -23.24 -20.38
N GLY A 412 5.56 -22.54 -20.82
CA GLY A 412 4.23 -23.14 -20.98
C GLY A 412 3.76 -23.77 -19.67
N LYS A 413 3.57 -25.09 -19.65
CA LYS A 413 3.08 -25.85 -18.48
C LYS A 413 4.18 -26.50 -17.64
N VAL A 414 5.45 -26.14 -17.86
CA VAL A 414 6.59 -26.74 -17.16
C VAL A 414 7.43 -25.65 -16.51
N ILE A 415 7.85 -25.91 -15.28
CA ILE A 415 8.77 -25.09 -14.50
C ILE A 415 10.11 -25.82 -14.43
N TYR A 416 11.17 -25.13 -14.84
CA TYR A 416 12.55 -25.60 -14.76
C TYR A 416 13.29 -24.86 -13.66
N TYR A 417 14.03 -25.57 -12.84
CA TYR A 417 14.68 -24.98 -11.68
C TYR A 417 15.88 -25.79 -11.21
N GLN A 418 16.77 -25.13 -10.47
CA GLN A 418 17.83 -25.82 -9.75
C GLN A 418 17.29 -26.43 -8.46
N GLY A 419 17.49 -27.74 -8.29
CA GLY A 419 17.29 -28.39 -6.99
C GLY A 419 18.43 -28.09 -6.01
N THR A 420 18.20 -28.23 -4.71
CA THR A 420 19.24 -28.01 -3.68
C THR A 420 20.47 -28.92 -3.83
N ASN A 421 20.34 -30.03 -4.57
CA ASN A 421 21.42 -30.94 -4.95
C ASN A 421 22.17 -30.55 -6.25
N TYR A 422 21.91 -29.34 -6.78
CA TYR A 422 22.43 -28.79 -8.04
C TYR A 422 21.99 -29.52 -9.31
N ARG A 423 21.00 -30.43 -9.26
CA ARG A 423 20.43 -31.00 -10.49
C ARG A 423 19.39 -30.07 -11.09
N LEU A 424 19.23 -30.14 -12.41
CA LEU A 424 18.15 -29.46 -13.11
C LEU A 424 16.88 -30.30 -12.93
N TYR A 425 15.84 -29.68 -12.38
CA TYR A 425 14.53 -30.29 -12.24
C TYR A 425 13.54 -29.66 -13.19
N GLN A 426 12.55 -30.46 -13.58
CA GLN A 426 11.32 -29.97 -14.16
C GLN A 426 10.13 -30.41 -13.31
N VAL A 427 9.12 -29.56 -13.20
CA VAL A 427 7.83 -29.88 -12.62
C VAL A 427 6.73 -29.22 -13.44
N THR A 428 5.56 -29.85 -13.56
CA THR A 428 4.39 -29.22 -14.15
C THR A 428 3.97 -28.00 -13.32
N THR A 429 3.35 -27.02 -13.96
CA THR A 429 2.86 -25.79 -13.30
C THR A 429 1.79 -26.02 -12.23
N ASP A 430 1.28 -27.25 -12.14
CA ASP A 430 0.39 -27.72 -11.08
C ASP A 430 1.06 -28.52 -9.94
N GLY A 431 2.38 -28.74 -10.04
CA GLY A 431 3.16 -29.44 -9.03
C GLY A 431 3.04 -30.97 -9.08
N THR A 432 2.22 -31.54 -9.97
CA THR A 432 1.86 -32.98 -9.92
C THR A 432 2.93 -33.91 -10.53
N SER A 433 3.55 -33.51 -11.63
CA SER A 433 4.46 -34.37 -12.42
C SER A 433 5.81 -33.69 -12.59
N GLY A 434 6.91 -34.43 -12.43
CA GLY A 434 8.24 -33.82 -12.41
C GLY A 434 9.33 -34.77 -11.96
N GLY A 435 10.58 -34.34 -12.11
CA GLY A 435 11.78 -35.09 -11.80
C GLY A 435 13.03 -34.36 -12.29
N SER A 436 14.20 -34.87 -11.93
CA SER A 436 15.47 -34.36 -12.46
C SER A 436 15.61 -34.69 -13.94
N ILE A 437 16.09 -33.74 -14.72
CA ILE A 437 16.43 -33.88 -16.13
C ILE A 437 17.88 -33.47 -16.35
N GLY A 438 18.45 -33.93 -17.45
CA GLY A 438 19.82 -33.61 -17.79
C GLY A 438 20.85 -34.28 -16.87
N GLU A 439 22.06 -34.46 -17.39
CA GLU A 439 23.17 -35.02 -16.60
C GLU A 439 24.04 -33.94 -15.94
N ILE A 440 24.03 -32.73 -16.51
CA ILE A 440 24.86 -31.62 -16.05
C ILE A 440 24.19 -30.92 -14.88
N LYS A 441 24.91 -30.83 -13.77
CA LYS A 441 24.50 -30.02 -12.62
C LYS A 441 24.62 -28.53 -12.94
N LEU A 442 23.64 -27.75 -12.51
CA LEU A 442 23.58 -26.30 -12.71
C LEU A 442 23.86 -25.51 -11.42
N MET A 443 24.23 -24.25 -11.59
CA MET A 443 24.49 -23.26 -10.55
C MET A 443 23.73 -21.97 -10.86
N GLY A 444 22.58 -21.77 -10.21
CA GLY A 444 21.66 -20.65 -10.41
C GLY A 444 20.47 -21.00 -11.32
N SER A 445 19.81 -19.95 -11.83
CA SER A 445 18.59 -20.07 -12.61
C SER A 445 18.86 -20.42 -14.09
N PRO A 446 18.12 -21.37 -14.68
CA PRO A 446 18.12 -21.57 -16.12
C PRO A 446 17.31 -20.47 -16.83
N VAL A 447 17.60 -20.25 -18.11
CA VAL A 447 16.82 -19.37 -18.99
C VAL A 447 16.40 -20.11 -20.25
N TYR A 448 15.17 -19.92 -20.68
CA TYR A 448 14.61 -20.55 -21.86
C TYR A 448 14.70 -19.65 -23.10
N SER A 449 15.08 -20.23 -24.24
CA SER A 449 14.90 -19.61 -25.56
C SER A 449 14.85 -20.69 -26.65
N ASP A 450 13.88 -20.58 -27.56
CA ASP A 450 13.77 -21.38 -28.79
C ASP A 450 13.90 -22.90 -28.60
N GLY A 451 13.26 -23.46 -27.56
CA GLY A 451 13.29 -24.90 -27.28
C GLY A 451 14.50 -25.39 -26.49
N TYR A 452 15.39 -24.48 -26.06
CA TYR A 452 16.58 -24.79 -25.26
C TYR A 452 16.53 -24.08 -23.91
N LEU A 453 17.06 -24.75 -22.89
CA LEU A 453 17.45 -24.17 -21.62
C LEU A 453 18.94 -23.86 -21.65
N TYR A 454 19.30 -22.63 -21.29
CA TYR A 454 20.67 -22.20 -21.12
C TYR A 454 20.94 -21.99 -19.63
N TYR A 455 22.06 -22.50 -19.14
CA TYR A 455 22.38 -22.42 -17.72
C TYR A 455 23.87 -22.51 -17.47
N ARG A 456 24.28 -22.00 -16.31
CA ARG A 456 25.62 -22.18 -15.78
C ARG A 456 25.75 -23.56 -15.16
N GLY A 457 26.73 -24.35 -15.59
CA GLY A 457 27.09 -25.59 -14.93
C GLY A 457 27.81 -25.34 -13.59
N THR A 458 27.85 -26.32 -12.69
CA THR A 458 28.63 -26.21 -11.43
C THR A 458 30.14 -26.06 -11.65
N ASP A 459 30.62 -26.38 -12.84
CA ASP A 459 31.99 -26.15 -13.33
C ASP A 459 32.23 -24.72 -13.86
N ASN A 460 31.20 -23.88 -13.81
CA ASN A 460 31.12 -22.51 -14.28
C ASN A 460 31.07 -22.33 -15.80
N TYR A 461 30.87 -23.37 -16.61
CA TYR A 461 30.71 -23.20 -18.06
C TYR A 461 29.24 -22.99 -18.46
N LEU A 462 29.03 -22.49 -19.68
CA LEU A 462 27.70 -22.26 -20.25
C LEU A 462 27.26 -23.54 -20.95
N TYR A 463 26.10 -24.05 -20.55
CA TYR A 463 25.48 -25.21 -21.17
C TYR A 463 24.16 -24.82 -21.83
N LYS A 464 23.83 -25.53 -22.91
CA LYS A 464 22.47 -25.58 -23.45
C LYS A 464 21.94 -27.02 -23.35
N LEU A 465 20.65 -27.16 -23.06
CA LEU A 465 19.94 -28.43 -23.09
C LEU A 465 18.67 -28.23 -23.91
N ARG A 466 18.47 -29.05 -24.94
CA ARG A 466 17.19 -29.06 -25.65
C ARG A 466 16.12 -29.66 -24.73
N ILE A 467 14.95 -29.04 -24.67
CA ILE A 467 13.84 -29.61 -23.90
C ILE A 467 13.49 -30.99 -24.45
N GLY A 468 13.47 -31.98 -23.56
CA GLY A 468 13.21 -33.39 -23.89
C GLY A 468 14.46 -34.25 -24.02
N ASP A 469 15.63 -33.65 -24.18
CA ASP A 469 16.91 -34.37 -24.24
C ASP A 469 17.52 -34.55 -22.83
N THR A 470 18.49 -35.44 -22.70
CA THR A 470 19.25 -35.67 -21.46
C THR A 470 20.69 -35.16 -21.51
N GLU A 471 21.25 -35.02 -22.70
CA GLU A 471 22.63 -34.58 -22.89
C GLU A 471 22.70 -33.07 -23.09
N GLY A 472 23.39 -32.38 -22.17
CA GLY A 472 23.68 -30.95 -22.28
C GLY A 472 24.95 -30.70 -23.10
N GLU A 473 24.97 -29.63 -23.89
CA GLU A 473 26.13 -29.22 -24.69
C GLU A 473 26.80 -27.98 -24.08
N ARG A 474 28.11 -28.02 -23.89
CA ARG A 474 28.90 -26.84 -23.49
C ARG A 474 29.08 -25.90 -24.68
N ILE A 475 28.64 -24.65 -24.55
CA ILE A 475 28.59 -23.68 -25.67
C ILE A 475 29.38 -22.40 -25.43
N ALA A 476 30.19 -22.34 -24.37
CA ALA A 476 31.17 -21.27 -24.22
C ALA A 476 32.47 -21.79 -23.63
N ASN A 477 33.59 -21.22 -24.10
CA ASN A 477 34.92 -21.51 -23.56
C ASN A 477 35.27 -20.66 -22.32
N ASN A 478 34.56 -19.55 -22.10
CA ASN A 478 34.73 -18.72 -20.91
C ASN A 478 33.85 -19.26 -19.77
N LYS A 479 34.35 -19.15 -18.55
CA LYS A 479 33.57 -19.42 -17.35
C LYS A 479 32.72 -18.21 -16.98
N LEU A 480 31.54 -18.45 -16.41
CA LEU A 480 30.60 -17.44 -15.94
C LEU A 480 30.38 -17.51 -14.42
N LEU A 481 30.09 -16.35 -13.83
CA LEU A 481 29.80 -16.15 -12.40
C LEU A 481 28.31 -16.02 -12.09
N SER A 482 27.52 -15.60 -13.07
CA SER A 482 26.09 -15.38 -12.91
C SER A 482 25.28 -16.27 -13.87
N PRO A 483 23.98 -16.48 -13.63
CA PRO A 483 23.06 -16.95 -14.66
C PRO A 483 23.18 -16.16 -15.97
N PRO A 484 23.01 -16.83 -17.14
CA PRO A 484 23.01 -16.17 -18.44
C PRO A 484 21.67 -15.48 -18.74
N ALA A 485 21.67 -14.55 -19.68
CA ALA A 485 20.49 -13.93 -20.25
C ALA A 485 20.47 -14.07 -21.78
N VAL A 486 19.29 -14.18 -22.39
CA VAL A 486 19.15 -14.44 -23.83
C VAL A 486 18.33 -13.33 -24.48
N GLY A 487 18.77 -12.86 -25.64
CA GLY A 487 18.01 -11.90 -26.45
C GLY A 487 18.75 -11.48 -27.72
N GLY A 488 17.99 -11.10 -28.75
CA GLY A 488 18.56 -10.66 -30.04
C GLY A 488 19.46 -11.67 -30.75
N GLY A 489 19.25 -12.98 -30.51
CA GLY A 489 20.09 -14.04 -31.07
C GLY A 489 21.43 -14.26 -30.35
N TYR A 490 21.61 -13.67 -29.16
CA TYR A 490 22.82 -13.82 -28.35
C TYR A 490 22.49 -14.31 -26.94
N ILE A 491 23.48 -14.93 -26.31
CA ILE A 491 23.49 -15.29 -24.89
C ILE A 491 24.55 -14.41 -24.22
N PHE A 492 24.13 -13.64 -23.23
CA PHE A 492 24.95 -12.73 -22.46
C PHE A 492 25.22 -13.30 -21.07
N TYR A 493 26.44 -13.12 -20.56
CA TYR A 493 26.82 -13.61 -19.23
C TYR A 493 27.97 -12.82 -18.64
N GLN A 494 28.03 -12.76 -17.31
CA GLN A 494 29.17 -12.25 -16.56
C GLN A 494 30.27 -13.30 -16.51
N GLY A 495 31.45 -12.99 -17.04
CA GLY A 495 32.63 -13.85 -16.93
C GLY A 495 33.22 -13.88 -15.51
N THR A 496 34.08 -14.86 -15.22
CA THR A 496 34.80 -14.93 -13.92
C THR A 496 35.77 -13.78 -13.64
N ASN A 497 36.02 -12.95 -14.64
CA ASN A 497 36.78 -11.71 -14.58
C ASN A 497 35.87 -10.48 -14.50
N TYR A 498 34.59 -10.65 -14.17
CA TYR A 498 33.58 -9.59 -14.03
C TYR A 498 33.26 -8.83 -15.32
N TYR A 499 33.75 -9.24 -16.50
CA TYR A 499 33.35 -8.60 -17.76
C TYR A 499 32.09 -9.23 -18.36
N LEU A 500 31.34 -8.44 -19.12
CA LEU A 500 30.22 -8.92 -19.92
C LEU A 500 30.74 -9.63 -21.18
N TYR A 501 30.24 -10.84 -21.43
CA TYR A 501 30.47 -11.58 -22.66
C TYR A 501 29.15 -11.85 -23.38
N LYS A 502 29.24 -12.00 -24.70
CA LYS A 502 28.15 -12.52 -25.54
C LYS A 502 28.65 -13.67 -26.41
N VAL A 503 27.80 -14.67 -26.63
CA VAL A 503 27.98 -15.71 -27.64
C VAL A 503 26.75 -15.73 -28.53
N ARG A 504 26.93 -15.86 -29.85
CA ARG A 504 25.80 -16.00 -30.77
C ARG A 504 25.16 -17.36 -30.56
N ILE A 505 23.82 -17.43 -30.58
CA ILE A 505 23.14 -18.72 -30.49
C ILE A 505 23.58 -19.60 -31.67
N GLY A 506 24.04 -20.81 -31.36
CA GLY A 506 24.61 -21.75 -32.32
C GLY A 506 26.14 -21.70 -32.47
N GLU A 507 26.80 -20.71 -31.86
CA GLU A 507 28.27 -20.61 -31.81
C GLU A 507 28.80 -20.96 -30.41
N THR A 508 30.12 -21.20 -30.32
CA THR A 508 30.78 -21.60 -29.06
C THR A 508 31.81 -20.59 -28.53
N THR A 509 32.05 -19.51 -29.28
CA THR A 509 33.07 -18.52 -28.95
C THR A 509 32.44 -17.28 -28.35
N GLY A 510 32.65 -17.08 -27.04
CA GLY A 510 32.25 -15.87 -26.35
C GLY A 510 33.16 -14.70 -26.71
N THR A 511 32.58 -13.53 -26.90
CA THR A 511 33.29 -12.26 -27.14
C THR A 511 32.94 -11.26 -26.05
N ARG A 512 33.94 -10.52 -25.56
CA ARG A 512 33.73 -9.48 -24.55
C ARG A 512 32.92 -8.32 -25.14
N VAL A 513 32.00 -7.75 -24.37
CA VAL A 513 31.12 -6.65 -24.77
C VAL A 513 31.50 -5.40 -23.99
N GLY A 514 32.19 -4.47 -24.67
CA GLY A 514 32.73 -3.25 -24.03
C GLY A 514 33.79 -3.55 -22.97
N ASP A 515 34.13 -2.52 -22.19
CA ASP A 515 35.15 -2.62 -21.14
C ASP A 515 34.58 -2.63 -19.70
N GLY A 516 33.27 -2.47 -19.54
CA GLY A 516 32.63 -2.39 -18.23
C GLY A 516 32.58 -3.72 -17.48
N GLU A 517 32.76 -3.65 -16.16
CA GLU A 517 32.61 -4.78 -15.24
C GLU A 517 31.23 -4.76 -14.60
N LEU A 518 30.61 -5.93 -14.44
CA LEU A 518 29.33 -6.11 -13.78
C LEU A 518 29.44 -6.92 -12.49
N LEU A 519 28.52 -6.70 -11.54
CA LEU A 519 28.34 -7.45 -10.29
C LEU A 519 27.05 -8.26 -10.24
N SER A 520 26.07 -7.94 -11.08
CA SER A 520 24.81 -8.67 -11.19
C SER A 520 24.81 -9.62 -12.39
N SER A 521 23.77 -10.46 -12.49
CA SER A 521 23.42 -11.08 -13.76
C SER A 521 23.08 -9.99 -14.79
N PRO A 522 23.35 -10.21 -16.09
CA PRO A 522 22.87 -9.30 -17.14
C PRO A 522 21.35 -9.45 -17.32
N PHE A 523 20.67 -8.34 -17.61
CA PHE A 523 19.29 -8.34 -18.09
C PHE A 523 19.23 -7.84 -19.53
N VAL A 524 18.50 -8.51 -20.41
CA VAL A 524 18.49 -8.19 -21.85
C VAL A 524 17.12 -7.68 -22.25
N SER A 525 17.07 -6.49 -22.86
CA SER A 525 15.84 -5.93 -23.45
C SER A 525 16.16 -4.88 -24.50
N ASP A 526 15.31 -4.75 -25.51
CA ASP A 526 15.34 -3.67 -26.52
C ASP A 526 16.73 -3.39 -27.12
N GLY A 527 17.44 -4.45 -27.50
CA GLY A 527 18.76 -4.32 -28.15
C GLY A 527 19.92 -3.93 -27.22
N ALA A 528 19.69 -3.94 -25.90
CA ALA A 528 20.69 -3.57 -24.91
C ALA A 528 20.72 -4.56 -23.72
N VAL A 529 21.85 -4.52 -23.00
CA VAL A 529 22.08 -5.25 -21.76
C VAL A 529 22.14 -4.25 -20.62
N TYR A 530 21.42 -4.56 -19.53
CA TYR A 530 21.33 -3.75 -18.32
C TYR A 530 21.93 -4.52 -17.15
N PHE A 531 22.70 -3.87 -16.29
CA PHE A 531 23.42 -4.53 -15.20
C PHE A 531 23.90 -3.55 -14.12
N GLN A 532 24.19 -4.10 -12.94
CA GLN A 532 24.92 -3.42 -11.88
C GLN A 532 26.42 -3.41 -12.21
N GLY A 533 27.04 -2.24 -12.31
CA GLY A 533 28.50 -2.11 -12.41
C GLY A 533 29.21 -2.33 -11.08
N THR A 534 30.54 -2.49 -11.10
CA THR A 534 31.35 -2.66 -9.87
C THR A 534 31.35 -1.44 -8.93
N ASN A 535 30.98 -0.27 -9.44
CA ASN A 535 30.73 0.94 -8.65
C ASN A 535 29.27 1.08 -8.18
N ASN A 536 28.49 0.01 -8.25
CA ASN A 536 27.03 -0.03 -8.05
C ASN A 536 26.21 0.81 -9.05
N GLY A 537 26.81 1.40 -10.09
CA GLY A 537 26.04 2.12 -11.11
C GLY A 537 25.09 1.21 -11.87
N LEU A 538 23.91 1.70 -12.24
CA LEU A 538 23.01 1.01 -13.16
C LEU A 538 23.43 1.35 -14.60
N TYR A 539 23.97 0.38 -15.32
CA TYR A 539 24.47 0.56 -16.69
C TYR A 539 23.56 -0.06 -17.73
N ARG A 540 23.62 0.53 -18.93
CA ARG A 540 23.06 0.04 -20.18
C ARG A 540 24.17 -0.01 -21.23
N ILE A 541 24.29 -1.11 -21.96
CA ILE A 541 25.20 -1.26 -23.09
C ILE A 541 24.48 -1.89 -24.29
N PRO A 542 24.53 -1.29 -25.49
CA PRO A 542 24.00 -1.91 -26.70
C PRO A 542 24.70 -3.24 -27.01
N PHE A 543 24.06 -4.13 -27.75
CA PHE A 543 24.64 -5.43 -28.11
C PHE A 543 25.96 -5.33 -28.88
N ASP A 544 26.23 -4.23 -29.59
CA ASP A 544 27.50 -4.02 -30.30
C ASP A 544 28.65 -3.61 -29.37
N GLY A 545 28.37 -3.30 -28.10
CA GLY A 545 29.35 -2.98 -27.07
C GLY A 545 29.98 -1.59 -27.20
N LYS A 546 29.51 -0.73 -28.10
CA LYS A 546 30.19 0.54 -28.41
C LYS A 546 30.13 1.58 -27.30
N VAL A 547 29.00 1.68 -26.59
CA VAL A 547 28.80 2.70 -25.55
C VAL A 547 28.18 2.05 -24.32
N SER A 548 28.97 1.90 -23.25
CA SER A 548 28.43 1.63 -21.92
C SER A 548 28.03 2.96 -21.28
N GLN A 549 26.78 3.07 -20.87
CA GLN A 549 26.23 4.30 -20.30
C GLN A 549 25.61 4.01 -18.92
N GLN A 550 25.98 4.78 -17.91
CA GLN A 550 25.22 4.79 -16.65
C GLN A 550 23.90 5.54 -16.85
N LEU A 551 22.79 4.93 -16.40
CA LEU A 551 21.46 5.53 -16.52
C LEU A 551 21.26 6.61 -15.46
N GLY A 552 21.50 7.86 -15.84
CA GLY A 552 21.52 8.99 -14.91
C GLY A 552 22.53 8.76 -13.78
N GLU A 553 22.16 9.17 -12.56
CA GLU A 553 22.94 8.89 -11.34
C GLU A 553 22.44 7.64 -10.60
N CYS A 554 21.70 6.76 -11.28
CA CYS A 554 21.12 5.58 -10.65
C CYS A 554 22.20 4.58 -10.23
N ARG A 555 22.00 4.03 -9.03
CA ARG A 555 22.78 2.93 -8.47
C ARG A 555 21.85 1.77 -8.13
N THR A 556 22.34 0.55 -8.21
CA THR A 556 21.58 -0.65 -7.91
C THR A 556 22.38 -1.71 -7.16
N LEU A 557 21.70 -2.54 -6.38
CA LEU A 557 22.26 -3.67 -5.63
C LEU A 557 21.89 -5.05 -6.21
N ALA A 558 21.07 -5.08 -7.26
CA ALA A 558 20.54 -6.32 -7.82
C ALA A 558 20.43 -6.25 -9.34
N THR A 559 20.06 -7.37 -9.95
CA THR A 559 19.77 -7.43 -11.40
C THR A 559 18.56 -6.54 -11.70
N PRO A 560 18.65 -5.58 -12.63
CA PRO A 560 17.50 -4.75 -13.01
C PRO A 560 16.52 -5.53 -13.89
N PHE A 561 15.30 -5.03 -14.02
CA PHE A 561 14.28 -5.56 -14.93
C PHE A 561 13.77 -4.45 -15.84
N VAL A 562 13.64 -4.70 -17.14
CA VAL A 562 13.23 -3.69 -18.12
C VAL A 562 11.90 -4.06 -18.76
N ALA A 563 10.93 -3.16 -18.67
CA ALA A 563 9.61 -3.31 -19.27
C ALA A 563 9.01 -1.93 -19.59
N GLY A 564 8.30 -1.82 -20.72
CA GLY A 564 7.55 -0.62 -21.08
C GLY A 564 8.38 0.67 -21.18
N GLY A 565 9.66 0.57 -21.56
CA GLY A 565 10.58 1.72 -21.63
C GLY A 565 11.16 2.18 -20.28
N TRP A 566 10.90 1.44 -19.20
CA TRP A 566 11.41 1.69 -17.85
C TRP A 566 12.35 0.58 -17.37
N VAL A 567 13.34 0.96 -16.57
CA VAL A 567 14.26 0.06 -15.87
C VAL A 567 13.92 0.09 -14.38
N TYR A 568 13.41 -1.03 -13.87
CA TYR A 568 13.06 -1.26 -12.47
C TYR A 568 14.26 -1.86 -11.74
N HIS A 569 14.62 -1.31 -10.58
CA HIS A 569 15.80 -1.76 -9.86
C HIS A 569 15.70 -1.54 -8.34
N GLN A 570 16.43 -2.36 -7.58
CA GLN A 570 16.69 -2.11 -6.17
C GLN A 570 17.77 -1.04 -6.06
N GLY A 571 17.47 0.11 -5.45
CA GLY A 571 18.46 1.16 -5.16
C GLY A 571 19.47 0.73 -4.08
N THR A 572 20.54 1.51 -3.90
CA THR A 572 21.50 1.28 -2.79
C THR A 572 20.96 1.66 -1.42
N ASP A 573 19.82 2.36 -1.40
CA ASP A 573 18.94 2.62 -0.26
C ASP A 573 17.96 1.46 0.00
N CYS A 574 18.10 0.36 -0.74
CA CYS A 574 17.20 -0.78 -0.76
C CYS A 574 15.78 -0.47 -1.26
N LEU A 575 15.49 0.74 -1.75
CA LEU A 575 14.14 1.09 -2.22
C LEU A 575 13.90 0.59 -3.65
N PRO A 576 12.64 0.33 -4.03
CA PRO A 576 12.26 0.01 -5.40
C PRO A 576 12.19 1.28 -6.23
N TRP A 577 13.07 1.41 -7.21
CA TRP A 577 13.14 2.54 -8.12
C TRP A 577 12.76 2.13 -9.55
N ARG A 578 12.31 3.10 -10.35
CA ARG A 578 12.38 3.01 -11.81
C ARG A 578 13.01 4.25 -12.44
N VAL A 579 13.69 4.06 -13.57
CA VAL A 579 14.25 5.12 -14.42
C VAL A 579 13.93 4.83 -15.89
N LYS A 580 13.72 5.85 -16.73
CA LYS A 580 13.54 5.59 -18.16
C LYS A 580 14.81 5.00 -18.76
N THR A 581 14.64 4.22 -19.83
CA THR A 581 15.74 3.55 -20.55
C THR A 581 16.77 4.51 -21.15
N ASP A 582 16.42 5.79 -21.34
CA ASP A 582 17.34 6.86 -21.76
C ASP A 582 18.08 7.54 -20.59
N GLY A 583 17.80 7.13 -19.34
CA GLY A 583 18.37 7.69 -18.12
C GLY A 583 17.65 8.92 -17.57
N THR A 584 16.62 9.42 -18.25
CA THR A 584 15.76 10.51 -17.75
C THR A 584 14.65 9.96 -16.87
N GLY A 585 13.95 10.84 -16.12
CA GLY A 585 12.76 10.49 -15.34
C GLY A 585 12.98 9.33 -14.37
N ARG A 586 13.35 9.65 -13.12
CA ARG A 586 13.57 8.66 -12.06
C ARG A 586 12.53 8.84 -10.95
N GLU A 587 11.97 7.75 -10.47
CA GLU A 587 11.00 7.78 -9.37
C GLU A 587 11.15 6.56 -8.43
N ILE A 588 10.82 6.79 -7.16
CA ILE A 588 10.64 5.74 -6.15
C ILE A 588 9.24 5.16 -6.32
N LEU A 589 9.10 3.83 -6.39
CA LEU A 589 7.79 3.17 -6.47
C LEU A 589 7.07 3.14 -5.12
N THR A 590 7.84 2.90 -4.05
CA THR A 590 7.37 2.95 -2.66
C THR A 590 8.52 3.23 -1.70
N GLY A 591 8.21 3.84 -0.55
CA GLY A 591 9.18 4.16 0.50
C GLY A 591 9.66 2.96 1.32
N ALA A 592 9.27 1.74 0.95
CA ALA A 592 9.63 0.54 1.69
C ALA A 592 10.73 -0.28 1.01
N PRO A 593 11.71 -0.80 1.77
CA PRO A 593 12.79 -1.59 1.22
C PRO A 593 12.35 -2.91 0.57
N ILE A 594 13.02 -3.26 -0.52
CA ILE A 594 12.95 -4.56 -1.19
C ILE A 594 14.23 -5.36 -0.98
N ARG A 595 14.16 -6.70 -1.07
CA ARG A 595 15.32 -7.61 -0.92
C ARG A 595 15.66 -8.41 -2.17
N SER A 596 14.78 -8.42 -3.15
CA SER A 596 14.97 -9.16 -4.41
C SER A 596 14.94 -8.23 -5.62
N SER A 597 15.41 -8.76 -6.76
CA SER A 597 15.25 -8.07 -8.05
C SER A 597 13.76 -7.91 -8.36
N PRO A 598 13.28 -6.69 -8.68
CA PRO A 598 11.88 -6.50 -9.07
C PRO A 598 11.61 -7.19 -10.41
N VAL A 599 10.42 -7.74 -10.58
CA VAL A 599 9.97 -8.39 -11.83
C VAL A 599 8.71 -7.71 -12.30
N VAL A 600 8.60 -7.41 -13.59
CA VAL A 600 7.41 -6.75 -14.15
C VAL A 600 6.68 -7.68 -15.12
N ALA A 601 5.39 -7.87 -14.88
CA ALA A 601 4.48 -8.59 -15.77
C ALA A 601 3.10 -7.92 -15.74
N ASP A 602 2.47 -7.75 -16.90
CA ASP A 602 1.11 -7.20 -17.03
C ASP A 602 0.88 -5.88 -16.24
N ASP A 603 1.82 -4.93 -16.37
CA ASP A 603 1.82 -3.63 -15.65
C ASP A 603 1.85 -3.74 -14.11
N VAL A 604 2.29 -4.89 -13.59
CA VAL A 604 2.49 -5.14 -12.16
C VAL A 604 3.96 -5.39 -11.86
N VAL A 605 4.47 -4.75 -10.80
CA VAL A 605 5.83 -4.98 -10.28
C VAL A 605 5.77 -5.90 -9.06
N TYR A 606 6.51 -7.01 -9.09
CA TYR A 606 6.61 -7.99 -8.01
C TYR A 606 7.98 -7.95 -7.36
N PHE A 607 8.03 -8.03 -6.03
CA PHE A 607 9.28 -8.08 -5.26
C PHE A 607 9.08 -8.65 -3.85
N GLU A 608 10.17 -9.07 -3.24
CA GLU A 608 10.25 -9.39 -1.82
C GLU A 608 10.41 -8.09 -1.01
N GLY A 609 9.50 -7.84 -0.07
CA GLY A 609 9.52 -6.67 0.81
C GLY A 609 10.02 -6.99 2.22
N ASN A 610 10.72 -6.05 2.84
CA ASN A 610 11.26 -6.22 4.20
C ASN A 610 10.48 -5.49 5.30
N ASP A 611 9.78 -4.39 5.02
CA ASP A 611 9.24 -3.52 6.08
C ASP A 611 7.90 -2.84 5.72
N LEU A 612 7.09 -3.48 4.88
CA LEU A 612 5.81 -2.91 4.41
C LEU A 612 4.63 -3.18 5.34
N LEU A 613 4.67 -4.24 6.15
CA LEU A 613 3.74 -4.62 7.24
C LEU A 613 4.25 -5.94 7.85
N HIS A 614 4.85 -6.80 7.02
CA HIS A 614 5.38 -8.12 7.38
C HIS A 614 6.69 -8.41 6.64
N GLU A 615 7.72 -8.93 7.34
CA GLU A 615 9.03 -9.23 6.75
C GLU A 615 9.00 -10.47 5.83
N ASN A 616 9.63 -10.38 4.65
CA ASN A 616 9.85 -11.45 3.66
C ASN A 616 8.57 -11.95 2.95
N HIS A 617 7.62 -11.06 2.66
CA HIS A 617 6.45 -11.38 1.83
C HIS A 617 6.66 -10.98 0.37
N LEU A 618 5.88 -11.60 -0.52
CA LEU A 618 5.79 -11.22 -1.92
C LEU A 618 4.79 -10.07 -2.05
N TYR A 619 5.30 -8.90 -2.40
CA TYR A 619 4.50 -7.71 -2.68
C TYR A 619 4.33 -7.52 -4.18
N MET A 620 3.20 -6.91 -4.54
CA MET A 620 2.94 -6.40 -5.86
C MET A 620 2.61 -4.91 -5.83
N ILE A 621 3.01 -4.18 -6.87
CA ILE A 621 2.61 -2.81 -7.15
C ILE A 621 1.90 -2.78 -8.49
N ASN A 622 0.61 -2.42 -8.49
CA ASN A 622 -0.10 -2.09 -9.72
C ASN A 622 0.33 -0.69 -10.19
N LEU A 623 0.83 -0.59 -11.43
CA LEU A 623 1.30 0.67 -12.00
C LEU A 623 0.16 1.56 -12.54
N THR A 624 -1.08 1.06 -12.57
CA THR A 624 -2.31 1.76 -12.96
C THR A 624 -3.16 2.19 -11.75
#